data_AF-A0A9E2M7L9-F1
#
_entry.id   AF-A0A9E2M7L9-F1
#
_cell.length_a   1.000
_cell.length_b   1.000
_cell.length_c   1.000
_cell.angle_alpha   90.00
_cell.angle_beta   90.00
_cell.angle_gamma   90.00
#
_symmetry.space_group_name_H-M   'P 1'
#
loop_
_entity.id
_entity.type
_entity.pdbx_description
1 polymer ?
#
loop_
_entity_poly.entity_id
_entity_poly.type
_entity_poly.pdbx_seq_one_letter_code
_entity_poly.pdbx_strand_id
1 'polypeptide(L)'
;MRRFFVWSALAALIGLILAIGGFWAYQHFYARFQPVTVTRNQAEVQRLLDESSWLSAGGGGEPVYIVGYRDSAAMQRYEREEAPKLRAAGVEVRFIVFVRPDREGLTQSTAAERATVAELWLTRDWTLYQRWTATPSNNWTAAGIPAADGNLARGAVVEAGRDFVEQLTGALAGEGLGVGYPLIIWRDAQGYMKACACSDSRSWAFVRDDLGAPDRIGSMAAPADGVAPAPAAPGDGGDESLPYPSLGPVPPVEGEPLPAPGGATPAPTTPARPATPPAPRKAPEPKTSDDTTFF
;
A
#
# COMPACT_ATOMS: atom_id res chain seq x y z
N MET A 1 46.12 -33.73 -28.80
CA MET A 1 45.94 -33.32 -27.38
C MET A 1 45.64 -31.83 -27.22
N ARG A 2 46.45 -30.91 -27.78
CA ARG A 2 46.31 -29.45 -27.57
C ARG A 2 44.94 -28.85 -27.95
N ARG A 3 44.32 -29.31 -29.04
CA ARG A 3 42.96 -28.88 -29.43
C ARG A 3 41.87 -29.34 -28.47
N PHE A 4 41.98 -30.55 -27.91
CA PHE A 4 41.02 -31.09 -26.95
C PHE A 4 41.07 -30.29 -25.64
N PHE A 5 42.27 -30.00 -25.14
CA PHE A 5 42.44 -29.12 -23.96
C PHE A 5 41.89 -27.72 -24.19
N VAL A 6 42.09 -27.12 -25.38
CA VAL A 6 41.54 -25.80 -25.71
C VAL A 6 40.01 -25.82 -25.73
N TRP A 7 39.38 -26.83 -26.33
CA TRP A 7 37.93 -26.95 -26.36
C TRP A 7 37.33 -27.26 -24.97
N SER A 8 37.99 -28.10 -24.17
CA SER A 8 37.58 -28.35 -22.78
C SER A 8 37.72 -27.11 -21.89
N ALA A 9 38.81 -26.34 -22.04
CA ALA A 9 38.99 -25.09 -21.32
C ALA A 9 37.97 -24.03 -21.74
N LEU A 10 37.65 -23.94 -23.03
CA LEU A 10 36.61 -23.05 -23.54
C LEU A 10 35.22 -23.44 -23.00
N ALA A 11 34.88 -24.74 -23.01
CA ALA A 11 33.62 -25.23 -22.45
C ALA A 11 33.52 -24.95 -20.94
N ALA A 12 34.61 -25.15 -20.19
CA ALA A 12 34.67 -24.82 -18.77
C ALA A 12 34.51 -23.31 -18.51
N LEU A 13 35.15 -22.46 -19.32
CA LEU A 13 35.01 -21.01 -19.24
C LEU A 13 33.56 -20.57 -19.51
N ILE A 14 32.93 -21.10 -20.56
CA ILE A 14 31.53 -20.81 -20.88
C ILE A 14 30.62 -21.27 -19.74
N GLY A 15 30.83 -22.48 -19.20
CA GLY A 15 30.10 -22.97 -18.04
C GLY A 15 30.23 -22.06 -16.82
N LEU A 16 31.43 -21.55 -16.55
CA LEU A 16 31.68 -20.60 -15.46
C LEU A 16 30.96 -19.27 -15.69
N ILE A 17 31.01 -18.72 -16.91
CA ILE A 17 30.31 -17.47 -17.25
C ILE A 17 28.80 -17.64 -17.10
N LEU A 18 28.23 -18.76 -17.55
CA LEU A 18 26.80 -19.04 -17.39
C LEU A 18 26.41 -19.22 -15.92
N ALA A 19 27.24 -19.88 -15.11
CA ALA A 19 26.97 -20.03 -13.68
C ALA A 19 27.01 -18.68 -12.95
N ILE A 20 28.02 -17.85 -13.21
CA ILE A 20 28.13 -16.50 -12.62
C ILE A 20 26.98 -15.61 -13.10
N GLY A 21 26.69 -15.60 -14.40
CA GLY A 21 25.61 -14.82 -14.99
C GLY A 21 24.23 -15.25 -14.47
N GLY A 22 24.00 -16.56 -14.35
CA GLY A 22 22.78 -17.13 -13.80
C GLY A 22 22.60 -16.81 -12.33
N PHE A 23 23.64 -16.93 -11.51
CA PHE A 23 23.60 -16.54 -10.09
C PHE A 23 23.33 -15.05 -9.92
N TRP A 24 24.01 -14.20 -10.70
CA TRP A 24 23.78 -12.75 -10.71
C TRP A 24 22.34 -12.41 -11.11
N ALA A 25 21.82 -13.03 -12.17
CA ALA A 25 20.45 -12.83 -12.63
C ALA A 25 19.43 -13.28 -11.56
N TYR A 26 19.64 -14.44 -10.94
CA TYR A 26 18.77 -14.93 -9.87
C TYR A 26 18.71 -13.95 -8.68
N GLN A 27 19.87 -13.49 -8.22
CA GLN A 27 19.95 -12.52 -7.13
C GLN A 27 19.27 -11.20 -7.50
N HIS A 28 19.54 -10.68 -8.70
CA HIS A 28 19.09 -9.37 -9.12
C HIS A 28 17.62 -9.33 -9.56
N PHE A 29 17.06 -10.42 -10.06
CA PHE A 29 15.68 -10.46 -10.55
C PHE A 29 14.71 -11.14 -9.60
N TYR A 30 15.16 -12.00 -8.69
CA TYR A 30 14.28 -12.83 -7.86
C TYR A 30 14.57 -12.74 -6.37
N ALA A 31 15.78 -13.11 -5.93
CA ALA A 31 16.08 -13.27 -4.50
C ALA A 31 15.84 -11.99 -3.67
N ARG A 32 16.12 -10.80 -4.23
CA ARG A 32 15.89 -9.52 -3.53
C ARG A 32 14.42 -9.18 -3.25
N PHE A 33 13.47 -9.86 -3.90
CA PHE A 33 12.03 -9.66 -3.69
C PHE A 33 11.44 -10.72 -2.77
N GLN A 34 12.22 -11.73 -2.39
CA GLN A 34 11.77 -12.73 -1.45
C GLN A 34 11.65 -12.13 -0.06
N PRO A 35 10.60 -12.48 0.70
CA PRO A 35 10.52 -12.16 2.10
C PRO A 35 11.69 -12.76 2.88
N VAL A 36 12.16 -12.04 3.89
CA VAL A 36 13.08 -12.62 4.87
C VAL A 36 12.28 -13.42 5.90
N THR A 37 12.84 -14.53 6.35
CA THR A 37 12.33 -15.22 7.54
C THR A 37 13.05 -14.66 8.76
N VAL A 38 12.30 -14.08 9.68
CA VAL A 38 12.83 -13.55 10.95
C VAL A 38 13.15 -14.75 11.83
N THR A 39 14.38 -14.89 12.32
CA THR A 39 14.81 -16.09 13.08
C THR A 39 15.45 -15.76 14.41
N ARG A 40 16.25 -14.69 14.47
CA ARG A 40 16.94 -14.21 15.66
C ARG A 40 16.08 -13.26 16.48
N ASN A 41 15.36 -12.35 15.82
CA ASN A 41 14.68 -11.24 16.48
C ASN A 41 13.15 -11.40 16.56
N GLN A 42 12.62 -12.62 16.43
CA GLN A 42 11.17 -12.85 16.38
C GLN A 42 10.42 -12.30 17.60
N ALA A 43 10.93 -12.56 18.81
CA ALA A 43 10.29 -12.13 20.05
C ALA A 43 10.26 -10.59 20.17
N GLU A 44 11.35 -9.94 19.76
CA GLU A 44 11.46 -8.48 19.80
C GLU A 44 10.53 -7.83 18.77
N VAL A 45 10.51 -8.35 17.53
CA VAL A 45 9.56 -7.89 16.51
C VAL A 45 8.12 -8.08 16.98
N GLN A 46 7.79 -9.23 17.55
CA GLN A 46 6.44 -9.48 18.07
C GLN A 46 6.09 -8.48 19.19
N ARG A 47 6.99 -8.26 20.15
CA ARG A 47 6.81 -7.29 21.24
C ARG A 47 6.51 -5.89 20.70
N LEU A 48 7.31 -5.43 19.73
CA LEU A 48 7.11 -4.13 19.10
C LEU A 48 5.73 -4.05 18.42
N LEU A 49 5.31 -5.10 17.71
CA LEU A 49 3.99 -5.15 17.07
C LEU A 49 2.84 -5.15 18.09
N ASP A 50 3.00 -5.84 19.22
CA ASP A 50 1.99 -5.91 20.28
C ASP A 50 1.85 -4.59 21.04
N GLU A 51 2.94 -3.85 21.23
CA GLU A 51 2.96 -2.52 21.86
C GLU A 51 2.48 -1.42 20.92
N SER A 52 2.57 -1.64 19.60
CA SER A 52 2.12 -0.66 18.61
C SER A 52 0.60 -0.49 18.60
N SER A 53 0.16 0.71 18.19
CA SER A 53 -1.25 0.92 17.89
C SER A 53 -1.52 0.64 16.41
N TRP A 54 -2.39 -0.33 16.17
CA TRP A 54 -2.77 -0.77 14.83
C TRP A 54 -4.25 -0.51 14.55
N LEU A 55 -4.58 -0.40 13.26
CA LEU A 55 -5.89 -0.09 12.72
C LEU A 55 -6.35 -1.26 11.86
N SER A 56 -7.61 -1.67 11.99
CA SER A 56 -8.17 -2.73 11.16
C SER A 56 -9.62 -2.44 10.81
N ALA A 57 -10.06 -2.94 9.67
CA ALA A 57 -11.48 -3.01 9.31
C ALA A 57 -12.24 -4.10 10.12
N GLY A 58 -11.52 -4.87 10.95
CA GLY A 58 -12.02 -6.10 11.54
C GLY A 58 -11.99 -7.27 10.55
N GLY A 59 -12.60 -8.38 10.94
CA GLY A 59 -12.67 -9.61 10.13
C GLY A 59 -12.16 -10.86 10.83
N GLY A 60 -11.29 -10.69 11.85
CA GLY A 60 -10.63 -11.80 12.53
C GLY A 60 -9.63 -12.53 11.62
N GLY A 61 -9.02 -13.60 12.14
CA GLY A 61 -8.01 -14.39 11.44
C GLY A 61 -6.58 -14.11 11.90
N GLU A 62 -5.62 -14.71 11.20
CA GLU A 62 -4.19 -14.51 11.48
C GLU A 62 -3.81 -13.05 11.11
N PRO A 63 -3.03 -12.35 11.95
CA PRO A 63 -2.71 -10.96 11.69
C PRO A 63 -1.63 -10.79 10.62
N VAL A 64 -1.86 -9.83 9.74
CA VAL A 64 -0.84 -9.27 8.85
C VAL A 64 -0.68 -7.81 9.14
N TYR A 65 0.54 -7.43 9.50
CA TYR A 65 0.89 -6.06 9.83
C TYR A 65 1.42 -5.36 8.59
N ILE A 66 0.80 -4.23 8.24
CA ILE A 66 1.21 -3.32 7.17
C ILE A 66 1.68 -2.04 7.83
N VAL A 67 3.00 -1.83 7.87
CA VAL A 67 3.62 -0.67 8.49
C VAL A 67 4.03 0.34 7.42
N GLY A 68 3.68 1.61 7.61
CA GLY A 68 4.06 2.66 6.67
C GLY A 68 3.62 4.05 7.07
N TYR A 69 3.71 4.98 6.13
CA TYR A 69 3.42 6.39 6.34
C TYR A 69 2.61 6.96 5.18
N ARG A 70 1.96 8.10 5.42
CA ARG A 70 0.83 8.58 4.59
C ARG A 70 1.15 8.77 3.12
N ASP A 71 2.28 9.40 2.78
CA ASP A 71 2.65 9.77 1.42
C ASP A 71 3.54 8.72 0.72
N SER A 72 3.69 7.52 1.28
CA SER A 72 4.33 6.40 0.59
C SER A 72 3.44 5.93 -0.56
N ALA A 73 3.85 6.21 -1.80
CA ALA A 73 3.14 5.78 -3.00
C ALA A 73 3.00 4.25 -3.07
N ALA A 74 4.04 3.51 -2.64
CA ALA A 74 4.01 2.06 -2.61
C ALA A 74 3.02 1.53 -1.55
N MET A 75 2.96 2.16 -0.36
CA MET A 75 1.99 1.76 0.67
C MET A 75 0.57 2.00 0.20
N GLN A 76 0.27 3.18 -0.35
CA GLN A 76 -1.07 3.50 -0.87
C GLN A 76 -1.50 2.55 -1.98
N ARG A 77 -0.54 2.13 -2.83
CA ARG A 77 -0.79 1.16 -3.89
C ARG A 77 -1.06 -0.23 -3.31
N TYR A 78 -0.23 -0.69 -2.37
CA TYR A 78 -0.40 -1.97 -1.70
C TYR A 78 -1.74 -2.05 -0.94
N GLU A 79 -2.10 -1.00 -0.20
CA GLU A 79 -3.38 -0.94 0.51
C GLU A 79 -4.57 -1.06 -0.45
N ARG A 80 -4.52 -0.39 -1.60
CA ARG A 80 -5.61 -0.42 -2.57
C ARG A 80 -5.69 -1.74 -3.33
N GLU A 81 -4.55 -2.31 -3.72
CA GLU A 81 -4.50 -3.50 -4.59
C GLU A 81 -4.51 -4.82 -3.80
N GLU A 82 -3.83 -4.88 -2.65
CA GLU A 82 -3.55 -6.14 -1.95
C GLU A 82 -4.37 -6.30 -0.67
N ALA A 83 -4.61 -5.25 0.12
CA ALA A 83 -5.35 -5.41 1.38
C ALA A 83 -6.76 -6.01 1.20
N PRO A 84 -7.53 -5.68 0.13
CA PRO A 84 -8.80 -6.35 -0.13
C PRO A 84 -8.65 -7.85 -0.47
N LYS A 85 -7.56 -8.26 -1.13
CA LYS A 85 -7.28 -9.67 -1.45
C LYS A 85 -6.93 -10.46 -0.18
N LEU A 86 -6.08 -9.88 0.68
CA LEU A 86 -5.73 -10.47 1.97
C LEU A 86 -6.97 -10.65 2.84
N ARG A 87 -7.83 -9.63 2.93
CA ARG A 87 -9.10 -9.74 3.66
C ARG A 87 -10.03 -10.80 3.08
N ALA A 88 -10.09 -10.95 1.75
CA ALA A 88 -10.87 -12.00 1.11
C ALA A 88 -10.35 -13.42 1.43
N ALA A 89 -9.09 -13.55 1.86
CA ALA A 89 -8.48 -14.79 2.35
C ALA A 89 -8.80 -15.08 3.83
N GLY A 90 -9.57 -14.21 4.51
CA GLY A 90 -9.88 -14.35 5.93
C GLY A 90 -8.76 -13.91 6.87
N VAL A 91 -7.83 -13.08 6.39
CA VAL A 91 -6.70 -12.55 7.16
C VAL A 91 -7.06 -11.21 7.80
N GLU A 92 -6.61 -10.99 9.05
CA GLU A 92 -6.78 -9.72 9.73
C GLU A 92 -5.69 -8.73 9.30
N VAL A 93 -6.03 -7.83 8.38
CA VAL A 93 -5.11 -6.78 7.96
C VAL A 93 -5.07 -5.67 9.01
N ARG A 94 -3.87 -5.45 9.58
CA ARG A 94 -3.58 -4.46 10.62
C ARG A 94 -2.61 -3.41 10.09
N PHE A 95 -3.07 -2.17 9.95
CA PHE A 95 -2.25 -1.04 9.53
C PHE A 95 -1.61 -0.36 10.74
N ILE A 96 -0.28 -0.18 10.70
CA ILE A 96 0.44 0.64 11.67
C ILE A 96 1.01 1.84 10.91
N VAL A 97 0.48 3.03 11.20
CA VAL A 97 0.90 4.26 10.54
C VAL A 97 1.77 5.10 11.45
N PHE A 98 2.85 5.64 10.92
CA PHE A 98 3.73 6.54 11.67
C PHE A 98 4.00 7.83 10.89
N VAL A 99 4.48 8.82 11.62
CA VAL A 99 4.96 10.09 11.06
C VAL A 99 6.45 9.97 10.83
N ARG A 100 6.93 10.26 9.62
CA ARG A 100 8.38 10.26 9.37
C ARG A 100 9.10 11.24 10.30
N PRO A 101 10.27 10.87 10.84
CA PRO A 101 11.12 11.80 11.57
C PRO A 101 11.69 12.85 10.62
N ASP A 102 12.05 14.00 11.18
CA ASP A 102 12.71 15.06 10.43
C ASP A 102 14.10 14.58 9.98
N ARG A 103 14.54 15.02 8.80
CA ARG A 103 15.84 14.63 8.23
C ARG A 103 16.68 15.85 7.94
N GLU A 104 17.87 15.92 8.52
CA GLU A 104 18.82 17.02 8.31
C GLU A 104 18.19 18.40 8.61
N GLY A 105 17.33 18.47 9.63
CA GLY A 105 16.59 19.68 10.01
C GLY A 105 15.39 20.00 9.12
N LEU A 106 15.10 19.19 8.09
CA LEU A 106 13.92 19.35 7.23
C LEU A 106 12.76 18.50 7.74
N THR A 107 11.68 19.20 8.09
CA THR A 107 10.43 18.56 8.51
C THR A 107 9.82 17.73 7.38
N GLN A 108 9.63 16.44 7.64
CA GLN A 108 9.11 15.47 6.66
C GLN A 108 7.59 15.29 6.71
N SER A 109 6.92 15.94 7.68
CA SER A 109 5.50 15.76 7.96
C SER A 109 4.77 17.08 8.19
N THR A 110 3.46 17.09 7.95
CA THR A 110 2.64 18.27 8.27
C THR A 110 2.10 18.21 9.69
N ALA A 111 1.71 19.35 10.26
CA ALA A 111 1.03 19.39 11.56
C ALA A 111 -0.30 18.60 11.54
N ALA A 112 -1.02 18.65 10.41
CA ALA A 112 -2.24 17.88 10.20
C ALA A 112 -1.97 16.36 10.21
N GLU A 113 -0.89 15.90 9.57
CA GLU A 113 -0.47 14.50 9.61
C GLU A 113 -0.10 14.06 11.03
N ARG A 114 0.68 14.85 11.76
CA ARG A 114 1.03 14.55 13.16
C ARG A 114 -0.19 14.46 14.06
N ALA A 115 -1.11 15.40 13.94
CA ALA A 115 -2.37 15.40 14.70
C ALA A 115 -3.21 14.15 14.40
N THR A 116 -3.32 13.76 13.13
CA THR A 116 -4.08 12.57 12.71
C THR A 116 -3.42 11.27 13.15
N VAL A 117 -2.12 11.09 12.99
CA VAL A 117 -1.44 9.86 13.45
C VAL A 117 -1.53 9.72 14.98
N ALA A 118 -1.36 10.82 15.73
CA ALA A 118 -1.56 10.79 17.17
C ALA A 118 -2.99 10.35 17.54
N GLU A 119 -4.01 10.88 16.85
CA GLU A 119 -5.40 10.49 17.07
C GLU A 119 -5.64 9.01 16.77
N LEU A 120 -5.11 8.51 15.64
CA LEU A 120 -5.23 7.12 15.25
C LEU A 120 -4.57 6.18 16.25
N TRP A 121 -3.41 6.55 16.78
CA TRP A 121 -2.73 5.74 17.80
C TRP A 121 -3.50 5.68 19.11
N LEU A 122 -4.15 6.78 19.50
CA LEU A 122 -4.91 6.87 20.75
C LEU A 122 -6.28 6.18 20.68
N THR A 123 -6.96 6.28 19.54
CA THR A 123 -8.37 5.86 19.41
C THR A 123 -8.58 4.60 18.59
N ARG A 124 -7.61 4.24 17.74
CA ARG A 124 -7.71 3.19 16.72
C ARG A 124 -8.94 3.36 15.80
N ASP A 125 -9.36 4.60 15.54
CA ASP A 125 -10.53 4.90 14.72
C ASP A 125 -10.31 4.55 13.23
N TRP A 126 -10.92 3.44 12.81
CA TRP A 126 -10.90 2.98 11.42
C TRP A 126 -11.58 3.95 10.45
N THR A 127 -12.65 4.62 10.85
CA THR A 127 -13.37 5.56 9.99
C THR A 127 -12.52 6.80 9.72
N LEU A 128 -11.79 7.27 10.74
CA LEU A 128 -10.80 8.34 10.57
C LEU A 128 -9.70 7.90 9.59
N TYR A 129 -9.18 6.68 9.73
CA TYR A 129 -8.16 6.14 8.82
C TYR A 129 -8.64 6.14 7.37
N GLN A 130 -9.82 5.59 7.10
CA GLN A 130 -10.40 5.53 5.75
C GLN A 130 -10.58 6.93 5.15
N ARG A 131 -11.12 7.88 5.91
CA ARG A 131 -11.30 9.25 5.43
C ARG A 131 -9.94 9.92 5.13
N TRP A 132 -8.94 9.66 5.97
CA TRP A 132 -7.59 10.20 5.81
C TRP A 132 -6.84 9.62 4.61
N THR A 133 -6.96 8.32 4.35
CA THR A 133 -6.31 7.68 3.18
C THR A 133 -7.04 7.95 1.87
N ALA A 134 -8.36 8.14 1.90
CA ALA A 134 -9.17 8.52 0.74
C ALA A 134 -8.96 9.99 0.30
N THR A 135 -8.58 10.88 1.22
CA THR A 135 -8.35 12.30 0.91
C THR A 135 -6.92 12.52 0.41
N PRO A 136 -6.68 13.16 -0.75
CA PRO A 136 -5.31 13.51 -1.18
C PRO A 136 -4.52 14.21 -0.08
N SER A 137 -3.24 13.84 0.11
CA SER A 137 -2.45 14.30 1.26
C SER A 137 -2.34 15.82 1.37
N ASN A 138 -2.26 16.51 0.23
CA ASN A 138 -2.23 17.97 0.13
C ASN A 138 -3.56 18.66 0.49
N ASN A 139 -4.66 17.92 0.51
CA ASN A 139 -6.00 18.42 0.81
C ASN A 139 -6.45 18.06 2.24
N TRP A 140 -5.66 17.26 2.98
CA TRP A 140 -6.00 16.87 4.34
C TRP A 140 -5.64 17.98 5.34
N THR A 141 -6.63 18.44 6.10
CA THR A 141 -6.47 19.55 7.06
C THR A 141 -6.53 19.12 8.53
N ALA A 142 -6.87 17.85 8.82
CA ALA A 142 -7.13 17.36 10.17
C ALA A 142 -8.20 18.16 10.94
N ALA A 143 -9.20 18.71 10.23
CA ALA A 143 -10.28 19.47 10.86
C ALA A 143 -10.99 18.67 11.96
N GLY A 144 -11.12 19.26 13.15
CA GLY A 144 -11.74 18.63 14.32
C GLY A 144 -10.83 17.66 15.10
N ILE A 145 -9.57 17.49 14.71
CA ILE A 145 -8.61 16.63 15.41
C ILE A 145 -7.72 17.52 16.30
N PRO A 146 -7.53 17.18 17.59
CA PRO A 146 -6.63 17.94 18.46
C PRO A 146 -5.19 17.94 17.94
N ALA A 147 -4.55 19.12 17.97
CA ALA A 147 -3.17 19.27 17.54
C ALA A 147 -2.23 18.37 18.38
N ALA A 148 -1.27 17.73 17.72
CA ALA A 148 -0.17 17.05 18.41
C ALA A 148 0.93 18.04 18.82
N ASP A 149 1.21 19.02 17.97
CA ASP A 149 2.24 20.03 18.24
C ASP A 149 1.85 20.92 19.42
N GLY A 150 2.79 21.14 20.35
CA GLY A 150 2.54 21.89 21.57
C GLY A 150 1.74 21.14 22.64
N ASN A 151 1.32 19.89 22.37
CA ASN A 151 0.67 19.02 23.36
C ASN A 151 1.63 17.89 23.76
N LEU A 152 2.05 17.85 25.02
CA LEU A 152 3.05 16.88 25.50
C LEU A 152 2.61 15.42 25.31
N ALA A 153 1.35 15.10 25.62
CA ALA A 153 0.86 13.73 25.52
C ALA A 153 0.77 13.25 24.06
N ARG A 154 0.22 14.10 23.18
CA ARG A 154 0.05 13.75 21.77
C ARG A 154 1.37 13.80 21.00
N GLY A 155 2.25 14.72 21.33
CA GLY A 155 3.62 14.74 20.83
C GLY A 155 4.38 13.47 21.22
N ALA A 156 4.26 13.00 22.45
CA ALA A 156 4.87 11.74 22.89
C ALA A 156 4.37 10.52 22.11
N VAL A 157 3.09 10.49 21.69
CA VAL A 157 2.55 9.44 20.82
C VAL A 157 3.19 9.47 19.43
N VAL A 158 3.43 10.67 18.87
CA VAL A 158 4.11 10.81 17.58
C VAL A 158 5.56 10.30 17.67
N GLU A 159 6.28 10.65 18.75
CA GLU A 159 7.64 10.15 18.98
C GLU A 159 7.64 8.64 19.24
N ALA A 160 6.72 8.10 20.02
CA ALA A 160 6.60 6.66 20.21
C ALA A 160 6.39 5.90 18.89
N GLY A 161 5.65 6.47 17.94
CA GLY A 161 5.52 5.92 16.59
C GLY A 161 6.80 5.95 15.77
N ARG A 162 7.65 6.98 15.95
CA ARG A 162 8.97 7.09 15.32
C ARG A 162 9.95 6.08 15.91
N ASP A 163 10.01 6.01 17.24
CA ASP A 163 10.86 5.08 17.99
C ASP A 163 10.49 3.63 17.69
N PHE A 164 9.19 3.31 17.60
CA PHE A 164 8.70 2.00 17.20
C PHE A 164 9.26 1.60 15.83
N VAL A 165 9.20 2.48 14.84
CA VAL A 165 9.65 2.15 13.49
C VAL A 165 11.17 2.05 13.40
N GLU A 166 11.90 2.88 14.15
CA GLU A 166 13.36 2.78 14.26
C GLU A 166 13.78 1.42 14.85
N GLN A 167 13.18 1.03 15.98
CA GLN A 167 13.45 -0.26 16.62
C GLN A 167 13.04 -1.44 15.71
N LEU A 168 11.87 -1.37 15.08
CA LEU A 168 11.38 -2.41 14.19
C LEU A 168 12.30 -2.58 12.98
N THR A 169 12.69 -1.49 12.33
CA THR A 169 13.60 -1.54 11.18
C THR A 169 15.00 -2.00 11.59
N GLY A 170 15.50 -1.60 12.76
CA GLY A 170 16.75 -2.12 13.32
C GLY A 170 16.72 -3.63 13.55
N ALA A 171 15.64 -4.14 14.16
CA ALA A 171 15.45 -5.57 14.41
C ALA A 171 15.40 -6.38 13.10
N LEU A 172 14.71 -5.86 12.07
CA LEU A 172 14.59 -6.51 10.76
C LEU A 172 15.85 -6.39 9.90
N ALA A 173 16.60 -5.29 10.01
CA ALA A 173 17.88 -5.12 9.33
C ALA A 173 18.90 -6.17 9.79
N GLY A 174 18.84 -6.56 11.06
CA GLY A 174 19.59 -7.69 11.60
C GLY A 174 19.37 -8.97 10.78
N GLU A 175 18.15 -9.20 10.28
CA GLU A 175 17.75 -10.36 9.45
C GLU A 175 18.04 -10.21 7.95
N GLY A 176 18.69 -9.12 7.55
CA GLY A 176 19.02 -8.84 6.15
C GLY A 176 17.90 -8.14 5.38
N LEU A 177 16.86 -7.63 6.06
CA LEU A 177 15.83 -6.83 5.41
C LEU A 177 16.32 -5.41 5.14
N GLY A 178 16.20 -4.94 3.89
CA GLY A 178 16.46 -3.54 3.55
C GLY A 178 15.39 -2.60 4.11
N VAL A 179 15.77 -1.35 4.36
CA VAL A 179 14.82 -0.30 4.79
C VAL A 179 13.95 0.12 3.60
N GLY A 180 12.65 -0.09 3.70
CA GLY A 180 11.68 0.35 2.70
C GLY A 180 10.25 0.16 3.19
N TYR A 181 9.32 0.95 2.64
CA TYR A 181 7.91 0.92 3.03
C TYR A 181 6.99 0.68 1.82
N PRO A 182 5.90 -0.08 1.97
CA PRO A 182 5.40 -0.64 3.22
C PRO A 182 6.24 -1.83 3.70
N LEU A 183 6.41 -1.93 5.02
CA LEU A 183 6.89 -3.16 5.65
C LEU A 183 5.69 -4.04 5.90
N ILE A 184 5.73 -5.28 5.41
CA ILE A 184 4.68 -6.27 5.65
C ILE A 184 5.27 -7.36 6.53
N ILE A 185 4.58 -7.71 7.62
CA ILE A 185 5.01 -8.75 8.57
C ILE A 185 3.84 -9.69 8.82
N TRP A 186 4.09 -10.99 8.71
CA TRP A 186 3.07 -12.03 8.87
C TRP A 186 3.69 -13.33 9.40
N ARG A 187 2.83 -14.30 9.72
CA ARG A 187 3.21 -15.68 9.93
C ARG A 187 2.72 -16.52 8.76
N ASP A 188 3.57 -17.39 8.25
CA ASP A 188 3.14 -18.39 7.26
C ASP A 188 2.38 -19.55 7.92
N ALA A 189 1.88 -20.48 7.09
CA ALA A 189 1.15 -21.65 7.56
C ALA A 189 1.96 -22.57 8.50
N GLN A 190 3.30 -22.45 8.51
CA GLN A 190 4.18 -23.20 9.42
C GLN A 190 4.49 -22.41 10.70
N GLY A 191 3.97 -21.19 10.84
CA GLY A 191 4.16 -20.30 11.99
C GLY A 191 5.45 -19.47 11.95
N TYR A 192 6.24 -19.54 10.86
CA TYR A 192 7.44 -18.73 10.72
C TYR A 192 7.07 -17.28 10.47
N MET A 193 7.68 -16.38 11.25
CA MET A 193 7.54 -14.95 11.02
C MET A 193 8.33 -14.54 9.78
N LYS A 194 7.64 -13.94 8.83
CA LYS A 194 8.21 -13.40 7.59
C LYS A 194 8.01 -11.91 7.51
N ALA A 195 8.94 -11.24 6.83
CA ALA A 195 8.88 -9.81 6.61
C ALA A 195 9.37 -9.42 5.21
N CYS A 196 8.77 -8.40 4.62
CA CYS A 196 9.26 -7.80 3.37
C CYS A 196 9.16 -6.27 3.41
N ALA A 197 10.13 -5.60 2.79
CA ALA A 197 10.03 -4.21 2.36
C ALA A 197 9.34 -4.20 0.99
N CYS A 198 8.04 -4.45 0.99
CA CYS A 198 7.22 -4.73 -0.18
C CYS A 198 6.91 -3.47 -1.02
N SER A 199 7.90 -2.60 -1.23
CA SER A 199 7.77 -1.43 -2.10
C SER A 199 7.66 -1.79 -3.59
N ASP A 200 8.10 -2.99 -3.96
CA ASP A 200 8.03 -3.53 -5.32
C ASP A 200 6.95 -4.62 -5.43
N SER A 201 6.08 -4.51 -6.45
CA SER A 201 4.95 -5.43 -6.65
C SER A 201 5.34 -6.87 -6.93
N ARG A 202 6.59 -7.13 -7.34
CA ARG A 202 7.12 -8.49 -7.48
C ARG A 202 7.14 -9.25 -6.15
N SER A 203 7.20 -8.55 -5.03
CA SER A 203 7.25 -9.15 -3.69
C SER A 203 5.85 -9.55 -3.17
N TRP A 204 4.78 -9.02 -3.77
CA TRP A 204 3.43 -9.15 -3.21
C TRP A 204 2.83 -10.54 -3.38
N ALA A 205 3.23 -11.25 -4.45
CA ALA A 205 2.79 -12.63 -4.68
C ALA A 205 3.21 -13.55 -3.53
N PHE A 206 4.42 -13.40 -2.98
CA PHE A 206 4.87 -14.21 -1.84
C PHE A 206 3.97 -14.04 -0.61
N VAL A 207 3.50 -12.80 -0.34
CA VAL A 207 2.58 -12.53 0.77
C VAL A 207 1.23 -13.21 0.50
N ARG A 208 0.72 -13.12 -0.74
CA ARG A 208 -0.53 -13.77 -1.11
C ARG A 208 -0.45 -15.29 -1.02
N ASP A 209 0.62 -15.87 -1.56
CA ASP A 209 0.84 -17.31 -1.60
C ASP A 209 0.94 -17.90 -0.19
N ASP A 210 1.70 -17.26 0.71
CA ASP A 210 1.84 -17.70 2.11
C ASP A 210 0.52 -17.64 2.89
N LEU A 211 -0.38 -16.72 2.53
CA LEU A 211 -1.64 -16.44 3.22
C LEU A 211 -2.86 -17.02 2.51
N GLY A 212 -2.68 -17.70 1.38
CA GLY A 212 -3.78 -18.24 0.57
C GLY A 212 -4.69 -17.17 -0.04
N ALA A 213 -4.17 -15.96 -0.29
CA ALA A 213 -4.98 -14.87 -0.84
C ALA A 213 -5.13 -14.96 -2.37
N PRO A 214 -6.34 -14.65 -2.90
CA PRO A 214 -6.59 -14.72 -4.33
C PRO A 214 -5.85 -13.62 -5.10
N ASP A 215 -5.45 -13.89 -6.34
CA ASP A 215 -4.86 -12.89 -7.22
C ASP A 215 -5.86 -11.80 -7.67
N ARG A 216 -7.16 -12.14 -7.72
CA ARG A 216 -8.25 -11.24 -8.11
C ARG A 216 -9.47 -11.44 -7.22
N ILE A 217 -10.11 -10.34 -6.86
CA ILE A 217 -11.36 -10.34 -6.10
C ILE A 217 -12.49 -10.53 -7.11
N GLY A 218 -13.19 -11.66 -7.01
CA GLY A 218 -14.21 -12.10 -7.98
C GLY A 218 -14.01 -13.52 -8.51
N SER A 219 -12.79 -14.06 -8.42
CA SER A 219 -12.52 -15.50 -8.55
C SER A 219 -12.32 -16.09 -7.17
N MET A 220 -13.41 -16.43 -6.49
CA MET A 220 -13.30 -17.46 -5.46
C MET A 220 -13.10 -18.77 -6.22
N ALA A 221 -11.85 -19.24 -6.28
CA ALA A 221 -11.56 -20.58 -6.77
C ALA A 221 -12.38 -21.54 -5.92
N ALA A 222 -13.26 -22.31 -6.57
CA ALA A 222 -13.93 -23.41 -5.92
C ALA A 222 -12.86 -24.34 -5.30
N PRO A 223 -13.09 -24.91 -4.11
CA PRO A 223 -12.15 -25.84 -3.52
C PRO A 223 -11.88 -26.97 -4.51
N ALA A 224 -10.60 -27.22 -4.77
CA ALA A 224 -10.13 -28.31 -5.61
C ALA A 224 -10.27 -29.64 -4.87
N ASP A 225 -11.50 -30.11 -4.73
CA ASP A 225 -11.80 -31.50 -4.42
C ASP A 225 -12.58 -32.12 -5.57
N GLY A 226 -11.92 -33.07 -6.24
CA GLY A 226 -12.37 -33.71 -7.47
C GLY A 226 -13.63 -34.55 -7.30
N VAL A 227 -14.79 -33.90 -7.33
CA VAL A 227 -16.07 -34.55 -7.64
C VAL A 227 -16.41 -34.26 -9.09
N ALA A 228 -16.48 -35.33 -9.88
CA ALA A 228 -16.84 -35.28 -11.30
C ALA A 228 -18.20 -34.56 -11.50
N PRO A 229 -18.33 -33.69 -12.51
CA PRO A 229 -19.61 -33.06 -12.80
C PRO A 229 -20.62 -34.12 -13.26
N ALA A 230 -21.78 -34.12 -12.63
CA ALA A 230 -22.94 -34.90 -13.05
C ALA A 230 -23.30 -34.57 -14.53
N PRO A 231 -23.85 -35.54 -15.28
CA PRO A 231 -24.17 -35.32 -16.69
C PRO A 231 -25.21 -34.21 -16.84
N ALA A 232 -24.94 -33.31 -17.79
CA ALA A 232 -25.79 -32.19 -18.15
C ALA A 232 -27.21 -32.65 -18.50
N ALA A 233 -28.20 -32.01 -17.87
CA ALA A 233 -29.57 -32.04 -18.37
C ALA A 233 -29.64 -31.21 -19.68
N PRO A 234 -30.34 -31.70 -20.72
CA PRO A 234 -30.41 -31.01 -22.00
C PRO A 234 -31.37 -29.82 -21.92
N GLY A 235 -30.87 -28.63 -22.26
CA GLY A 235 -31.64 -27.39 -22.34
C GLY A 235 -30.73 -26.28 -22.85
N ASP A 236 -30.83 -26.05 -24.15
CA ASP A 236 -29.95 -25.24 -24.99
C ASP A 236 -29.79 -23.78 -24.58
N GLY A 237 -28.64 -23.22 -24.97
CA GLY A 237 -28.29 -21.82 -24.78
C GLY A 237 -29.22 -20.84 -25.50
N GLY A 238 -29.35 -19.68 -24.87
CA GLY A 238 -29.91 -18.46 -25.44
C GLY A 238 -29.66 -17.31 -24.47
N ASP A 239 -29.15 -16.19 -24.98
CA ASP A 239 -28.98 -14.95 -24.24
C ASP A 239 -30.36 -14.42 -23.77
N GLU A 240 -30.76 -14.75 -22.55
CA GLU A 240 -31.91 -14.11 -21.90
C GLU A 240 -31.42 -13.23 -20.75
N SER A 241 -31.07 -11.99 -21.09
CA SER A 241 -31.06 -10.91 -20.12
C SER A 241 -32.46 -10.80 -19.52
N LEU A 242 -32.59 -11.08 -18.22
CA LEU A 242 -33.82 -10.82 -17.47
C LEU A 242 -34.23 -9.35 -17.69
N PRO A 243 -35.50 -9.07 -18.06
CA PRO A 243 -35.94 -7.70 -18.28
C PRO A 243 -35.86 -6.93 -16.96
N TYR A 244 -35.11 -5.83 -16.97
CA TYR A 244 -35.14 -4.85 -15.89
C TYR A 244 -36.58 -4.32 -15.74
N PRO A 245 -37.13 -4.21 -14.52
CA PRO A 245 -38.44 -3.63 -14.32
C PRO A 245 -38.42 -2.16 -14.76
N SER A 246 -39.33 -1.78 -15.66
CA SER A 246 -39.58 -0.39 -16.00
C SER A 246 -40.25 0.31 -14.82
N LEU A 247 -39.49 1.12 -14.09
CA LEU A 247 -40.04 2.05 -13.11
C LEU A 247 -40.90 3.08 -13.87
N GLY A 248 -42.18 3.13 -13.54
CA GLY A 248 -43.08 4.17 -14.04
C GLY A 248 -42.62 5.56 -13.61
N PRO A 249 -43.01 6.63 -14.32
CA PRO A 249 -42.62 7.99 -13.97
C PRO A 249 -43.07 8.34 -12.55
N VAL A 250 -42.12 8.87 -11.76
CA VAL A 250 -42.38 9.42 -10.43
C VAL A 250 -43.36 10.60 -10.60
N PRO A 251 -44.48 10.65 -9.86
CA PRO A 251 -45.39 11.79 -9.93
C PRO A 251 -44.66 13.06 -9.47
N PRO A 252 -44.85 14.21 -10.14
CA PRO A 252 -44.21 15.45 -9.75
C PRO A 252 -44.68 15.89 -8.36
N VAL A 253 -43.74 16.37 -7.56
CA VAL A 253 -44.03 17.08 -6.31
C VAL A 253 -44.75 18.38 -6.69
N GLU A 254 -45.86 18.70 -6.02
CA GLU A 254 -46.61 19.94 -6.24
C GLU A 254 -45.68 21.15 -6.10
N GLY A 255 -45.45 21.88 -7.20
CA GLY A 255 -44.76 23.18 -7.17
C GLY A 255 -43.92 23.58 -8.37
N GLU A 256 -43.63 22.70 -9.35
CA GLU A 256 -42.82 23.07 -10.52
C GLU A 256 -43.62 23.13 -11.85
N PRO A 257 -43.42 24.17 -12.68
CA PRO A 257 -44.11 24.30 -13.97
C PRO A 257 -43.55 23.34 -15.03
N LEU A 258 -44.46 22.67 -15.75
CA LEU A 258 -44.18 21.74 -16.84
C LEU A 258 -43.60 22.45 -18.09
N PRO A 259 -42.57 21.89 -18.77
CA PRO A 259 -42.13 22.36 -20.08
C PRO A 259 -43.02 21.82 -21.21
N ALA A 260 -43.35 22.67 -22.18
CA ALA A 260 -44.13 22.34 -23.38
C ALA A 260 -43.32 21.50 -24.40
N PRO A 261 -43.96 20.58 -25.16
CA PRO A 261 -43.27 19.78 -26.16
C PRO A 261 -43.14 20.55 -27.48
N GLY A 262 -41.91 20.77 -27.96
CA GLY A 262 -41.68 21.26 -29.33
C GLY A 262 -40.47 22.16 -29.62
N GLY A 263 -39.56 22.41 -28.67
CA GLY A 263 -38.37 23.25 -28.92
C GLY A 263 -37.10 22.43 -29.08
N ALA A 264 -36.41 22.55 -30.22
CA ALA A 264 -35.06 22.02 -30.40
C ALA A 264 -34.11 22.57 -29.32
N THR A 265 -33.45 21.70 -28.58
CA THR A 265 -32.45 22.07 -27.58
C THR A 265 -31.21 22.65 -28.29
N PRO A 266 -30.77 23.88 -27.99
CA PRO A 266 -29.45 24.34 -28.44
C PRO A 266 -28.36 23.51 -27.73
N ALA A 267 -27.33 23.13 -28.49
CA ALA A 267 -26.19 22.37 -28.00
C ALA A 267 -25.52 23.08 -26.80
N PRO A 268 -25.03 22.34 -25.79
CA PRO A 268 -24.30 22.93 -24.67
C PRO A 268 -23.02 23.59 -25.18
N THR A 269 -22.88 24.88 -24.92
CA THR A 269 -21.68 25.66 -25.21
C THR A 269 -20.56 25.18 -24.30
N THR A 270 -19.58 24.48 -24.86
CA THR A 270 -18.31 24.16 -24.18
C THR A 270 -17.65 25.45 -23.68
N PRO A 271 -17.24 25.55 -22.41
CA PRO A 271 -16.41 26.67 -21.96
C PRO A 271 -15.05 26.59 -22.68
N ALA A 272 -14.64 27.72 -23.26
CA ALA A 272 -13.39 27.84 -24.00
C ALA A 272 -12.19 27.52 -23.10
N ARG A 273 -11.33 26.61 -23.57
CA ARG A 273 -10.00 26.32 -23.01
C ARG A 273 -9.14 27.59 -23.08
N PRO A 274 -8.50 28.04 -21.99
CA PRO A 274 -7.51 29.11 -22.06
C PRO A 274 -6.35 28.70 -22.96
N ALA A 275 -6.14 29.46 -24.04
CA ALA A 275 -5.09 29.24 -25.01
C ALA A 275 -3.79 29.94 -24.57
N THR A 276 -3.23 29.60 -23.41
CA THR A 276 -1.84 29.96 -23.07
C THR A 276 -1.30 29.11 -21.92
N PRO A 277 -0.12 28.48 -22.04
CA PRO A 277 0.59 27.89 -20.90
C PRO A 277 0.92 28.98 -19.86
N PRO A 278 0.82 28.71 -18.55
CA PRO A 278 1.29 29.65 -17.54
C PRO A 278 2.81 29.85 -17.68
N ALA A 279 3.24 31.11 -17.68
CA ALA A 279 4.66 31.46 -17.73
C ALA A 279 5.42 30.85 -16.52
N PRO A 280 6.66 30.37 -16.71
CA PRO A 280 7.47 29.83 -15.62
C PRO A 280 7.71 30.90 -14.54
N ARG A 281 7.53 30.52 -13.27
CA ARG A 281 7.80 31.40 -12.13
C ARG A 281 9.28 31.81 -12.14
N LYS A 282 9.54 33.11 -11.99
CA LYS A 282 10.89 33.67 -11.84
C LYS A 282 11.55 33.04 -10.61
N ALA A 283 12.78 32.55 -10.77
CA ALA A 283 13.57 32.03 -9.65
C ALA A 283 13.77 33.12 -8.58
N PRO A 284 13.76 32.78 -7.28
CA PRO A 284 14.06 33.73 -6.23
C PRO A 284 15.50 34.25 -6.36
N GLU A 285 15.68 35.56 -6.23
CA GLU A 285 16.99 36.19 -6.24
C GLU A 285 17.80 35.74 -5.01
N PRO A 286 19.10 35.45 -5.17
CA PRO A 286 19.97 35.11 -4.05
C PRO A 286 20.09 36.32 -3.12
N LYS A 287 19.60 36.20 -1.89
CA LYS A 287 19.95 37.13 -0.82
C LYS A 287 21.35 36.76 -0.33
N THR A 288 22.33 37.61 -0.63
CA THR A 288 23.60 37.63 0.11
C THR A 288 23.27 37.89 1.56
N SER A 289 23.57 36.90 2.41
CA SER A 289 23.53 37.08 3.86
C SER A 289 24.85 37.74 4.22
N ASP A 290 24.76 38.99 4.67
CA ASP A 290 25.90 39.76 5.14
C ASP A 290 26.57 39.08 6.34
N ASP A 291 27.87 39.34 6.39
CA ASP A 291 28.89 38.77 7.26
C ASP A 291 28.55 38.70 8.75
N THR A 292 28.95 37.55 9.29
CA THR A 292 29.55 37.35 10.61
C THR A 292 29.87 38.61 11.43
N THR A 293 29.30 38.71 12.64
CA THR A 293 30.04 39.18 13.82
C THR A 293 29.42 38.56 15.08
N PHE A 294 30.10 37.57 15.65
CA PHE A 294 29.91 37.17 17.04
C PHE A 294 30.87 38.01 17.89
N PHE A 295 30.33 38.67 18.92
CA PHE A 295 31.06 39.04 20.14
C PHE A 295 30.48 38.21 21.28
#